data_AF-A0A6V8NAM0-F1
#
_entry.id   AF-A0A6V8NAM0-F1
#
_cell.length_a   1.000
_cell.length_b   1.000
_cell.length_c   1.000
_cell.angle_alpha   90.00
_cell.angle_beta   90.00
_cell.angle_gamma   90.00
#
_symmetry.space_group_name_H-M   'P 1'
#
loop_
_entity.id
_entity.type
_entity.pdbx_description
1 polymer ?
#
loop_
_entity_poly.entity_id
_entity_poly.type
_entity_poly.pdbx_seq_one_letter_code
_entity_poly.pdbx_strand_id
1 'polypeptide(L)'
;MNDCNIDEFTGTYRIDLELVDKLTALKASERNELLAWLGRQGEAVKLEAIRLQTDLLSKFNNERRGGEQTTQIPREKLAEVRYANLVLAVLHIRHNEKRLKRKGCPEALGEILKHRVARVKALKRGKRAPEREKFRLAYFQLVQVLRDEHRLSWREVAAYLAVNHRTTWAYGWIRQTYNHIVRERTLAGIENPVPQTSPNRYCCPDEIKESDQIRTYGGKDAK
;
A
#
# COMPACT_ATOMS: atom_id res chain seq x y z
N MET A 1 4.05 -39.69 -9.79
CA MET A 1 4.91 -38.94 -10.72
C MET A 1 4.26 -37.58 -10.90
N ASN A 2 4.89 -36.51 -10.42
CA ASN A 2 4.36 -35.15 -10.53
C ASN A 2 4.75 -34.64 -11.91
N ASP A 3 3.84 -34.72 -12.87
CA ASP A 3 4.03 -34.03 -14.15
C ASP A 3 3.98 -32.53 -13.86
N CYS A 4 5.14 -31.90 -13.97
CA CYS A 4 5.29 -30.46 -13.84
C CYS A 4 4.55 -29.81 -15.03
N ASN A 5 3.30 -29.41 -14.81
CA ASN A 5 2.47 -28.71 -15.80
C ASN A 5 2.90 -27.23 -15.96
N ILE A 6 4.21 -27.04 -16.11
CA ILE A 6 4.88 -25.76 -16.32
C ILE A 6 5.39 -25.79 -17.75
N ASP A 7 5.00 -24.80 -18.53
CA ASP A 7 5.54 -24.59 -19.88
C ASP A 7 7.02 -24.19 -19.77
N GLU A 8 7.89 -24.99 -20.39
CA GLU A 8 9.35 -24.80 -20.36
C GLU A 8 9.80 -23.48 -20.99
N PHE A 9 9.01 -22.92 -21.92
CA PHE A 9 9.35 -21.67 -22.61
C PHE A 9 8.90 -20.42 -21.86
N THR A 10 7.73 -20.46 -21.22
CA THR A 10 7.20 -19.31 -20.46
C THR A 10 7.50 -19.39 -18.97
N GLY A 11 7.86 -20.57 -18.45
CA GLY A 11 7.99 -20.83 -17.02
C GLY A 11 6.65 -20.72 -16.28
N THR A 12 5.52 -20.75 -16.98
CA THR A 12 4.18 -20.54 -16.41
C THR A 12 3.34 -21.80 -16.41
N TYR A 13 2.38 -21.87 -15.49
CA TYR A 13 1.41 -22.97 -15.42
C TYR A 13 0.52 -22.95 -16.67
N ARG A 14 0.36 -24.09 -17.34
CA ARG A 14 -0.53 -24.20 -18.51
C ARG A 14 -1.99 -24.19 -18.08
N ILE A 15 -2.66 -23.05 -18.28
CA ILE A 15 -4.04 -22.83 -17.87
C ILE A 15 -5.02 -23.47 -18.85
N ASP A 16 -6.00 -24.20 -18.31
CA ASP A 16 -7.15 -24.69 -19.06
C ASP A 16 -8.24 -23.62 -19.22
N LEU A 17 -8.17 -22.87 -20.31
CA LEU A 17 -9.13 -21.79 -20.57
C LEU A 17 -10.54 -22.30 -20.86
N GLU A 18 -10.69 -23.49 -21.47
CA GLU A 18 -12.01 -24.07 -21.75
C GLU A 18 -12.75 -24.43 -20.47
N LEU A 19 -12.03 -24.98 -19.48
CA LEU A 19 -12.61 -25.26 -18.17
C LEU A 19 -13.07 -23.96 -17.49
N VAL A 20 -12.26 -22.90 -17.56
CA VAL A 20 -12.63 -21.60 -16.99
C VAL A 20 -13.86 -21.01 -17.68
N ASP A 21 -13.94 -21.12 -19.01
CA ASP A 21 -15.10 -20.67 -19.79
C ASP A 21 -16.36 -21.44 -19.39
N LYS A 22 -16.27 -22.77 -19.23
CA LYS A 22 -17.38 -23.62 -18.77
C LYS A 22 -17.86 -23.25 -17.36
N LEU A 23 -16.92 -23.04 -16.43
CA LEU A 23 -17.25 -22.74 -15.03
C LEU A 23 -17.82 -21.34 -14.84
N THR A 24 -17.36 -20.36 -15.63
CA THR A 24 -17.81 -18.97 -15.47
C THR A 24 -18.98 -18.62 -16.38
N ALA A 25 -19.16 -19.33 -17.49
CA ALA A 25 -20.07 -18.98 -18.58
C ALA A 25 -19.87 -17.54 -19.11
N LEU A 26 -18.63 -17.03 -19.01
CA LEU A 26 -18.24 -15.69 -19.44
C LEU A 26 -17.15 -15.76 -20.51
N LYS A 27 -17.08 -14.72 -21.35
CA LYS A 27 -15.96 -14.56 -22.29
C LYS A 27 -14.71 -14.05 -21.58
N ALA A 28 -13.53 -14.33 -22.14
CA ALA A 28 -12.26 -13.86 -21.60
C ALA A 28 -12.21 -12.33 -21.42
N SER A 29 -12.78 -11.56 -22.35
CA SER A 29 -12.89 -10.10 -22.24
C SER A 29 -13.66 -9.66 -21.00
N GLU A 30 -14.80 -10.28 -20.72
CA GLU A 30 -15.66 -9.95 -19.57
C GLU A 30 -14.96 -10.29 -18.25
N ARG A 31 -14.24 -11.43 -18.20
CA ARG A 31 -13.43 -11.79 -17.03
C ARG A 31 -12.35 -10.75 -16.75
N ASN A 32 -11.63 -10.32 -17.80
CA ASN A 32 -10.60 -9.31 -17.68
C ASN A 32 -11.16 -7.97 -17.21
N GLU A 33 -12.32 -7.57 -17.71
CA GLU A 33 -13.01 -6.36 -17.23
C GLU A 33 -13.41 -6.44 -15.76
N LEU A 34 -13.90 -7.59 -15.30
CA LEU A 34 -14.27 -7.81 -13.90
C LEU A 34 -13.04 -7.73 -12.99
N LEU A 35 -11.94 -8.38 -13.37
CA LEU A 35 -10.70 -8.33 -12.60
C LEU A 35 -10.06 -6.93 -12.61
N ALA A 36 -10.08 -6.24 -13.75
CA ALA A 36 -9.64 -4.85 -13.83
C ALA A 36 -10.53 -3.91 -13.00
N TRP A 37 -11.84 -4.19 -12.92
CA TRP A 37 -12.74 -3.48 -12.00
C TRP A 37 -12.39 -3.75 -10.54
N LEU A 38 -12.12 -5.01 -10.16
CA LEU A 38 -11.70 -5.39 -8.80
C LEU A 38 -10.38 -4.72 -8.42
N GLY A 39 -9.41 -4.70 -9.34
CA GLY A 39 -8.09 -4.07 -9.14
C GLY A 39 -8.20 -2.59 -8.72
N ARG A 40 -9.18 -1.88 -9.28
CA ARG A 40 -9.50 -0.47 -8.97
C ARG A 40 -10.27 -0.28 -7.66
N GLN A 41 -10.81 -1.34 -7.05
CA GLN A 41 -11.54 -1.21 -5.79
C GLN A 41 -10.59 -1.09 -4.58
N GLY A 42 -11.13 -0.55 -3.49
CA GLY A 42 -10.44 -0.52 -2.19
C GLY A 42 -10.37 -1.91 -1.54
N GLU A 43 -9.46 -2.04 -0.57
CA GLU A 43 -9.18 -3.29 0.16
C GLU A 43 -10.42 -3.97 0.73
N ALA A 44 -11.36 -3.21 1.30
CA ALA A 44 -12.59 -3.76 1.87
C ALA A 44 -13.42 -4.57 0.85
N VAL A 45 -13.53 -4.09 -0.38
CA VAL A 45 -14.28 -4.79 -1.45
C VAL A 45 -13.49 -6.00 -1.96
N LYS A 46 -12.15 -5.91 -1.97
CA LYS A 46 -11.29 -7.04 -2.32
C LYS A 46 -11.42 -8.18 -1.31
N LEU A 47 -11.43 -7.87 -0.01
CA LEU A 47 -11.65 -8.85 1.07
C LEU A 47 -13.05 -9.46 0.98
N GLU A 48 -14.07 -8.67 0.66
CA GLU A 48 -15.42 -9.17 0.46
C GLU A 48 -15.51 -10.14 -0.73
N ALA A 49 -14.82 -9.83 -1.84
CA ALA A 49 -14.71 -10.73 -2.99
C ALA A 49 -14.05 -12.06 -2.62
N ILE A 50 -12.98 -12.03 -1.82
CA ILE A 50 -12.28 -13.23 -1.33
C ILE A 50 -13.17 -14.03 -0.36
N ARG A 51 -13.94 -13.35 0.50
CA ARG A 51 -14.90 -14.00 1.39
C ARG A 51 -15.97 -14.76 0.58
N LEU A 52 -16.59 -14.08 -0.39
CA LEU A 52 -17.58 -14.69 -1.28
C LEU A 52 -16.98 -15.82 -2.13
N GLN A 53 -15.73 -15.69 -2.58
CA GLN A 53 -15.01 -16.78 -3.26
C GLN A 53 -14.91 -18.01 -2.36
N THR A 54 -14.58 -17.83 -1.07
CA THR A 54 -14.51 -18.94 -0.09
C THR A 54 -15.87 -19.62 0.09
N ASP A 55 -16.94 -18.84 0.14
CA ASP A 55 -18.31 -19.36 0.26
C ASP A 55 -18.71 -20.17 -0.99
N LEU A 56 -18.40 -19.65 -2.19
CA LEU A 56 -18.67 -20.35 -3.45
C LEU A 56 -17.84 -21.63 -3.58
N LEU A 57 -16.57 -21.61 -3.18
CA LEU A 57 -15.72 -22.80 -3.14
C LEU A 57 -16.26 -23.85 -2.16
N SER A 58 -16.77 -23.42 -1.00
CA SER A 58 -17.40 -24.33 -0.03
C SER A 58 -18.63 -25.01 -0.62
N LYS A 59 -19.49 -24.25 -1.31
CA LYS A 59 -20.66 -24.82 -2.02
C LYS A 59 -20.24 -25.79 -3.11
N PHE A 60 -19.29 -25.39 -3.96
CA PHE A 60 -18.73 -26.24 -5.01
C PHE A 60 -18.18 -27.56 -4.45
N ASN A 61 -17.49 -27.52 -3.31
CA ASN A 61 -16.96 -28.72 -2.66
C ASN A 61 -18.05 -29.58 -1.99
N ASN A 62 -19.12 -28.96 -1.47
CA ASN A 62 -20.23 -29.67 -0.85
C ASN A 62 -21.12 -30.36 -1.91
N GLU A 63 -21.38 -29.70 -3.03
CA GLU A 63 -22.04 -30.28 -4.22
C GLU A 63 -21.23 -31.46 -4.78
N ARG A 64 -19.90 -31.43 -4.62
CA ARG A 64 -19.02 -32.56 -4.97
C ARG A 64 -19.15 -33.76 -4.04
N ARG A 65 -19.64 -33.58 -2.80
CA ARG A 65 -19.82 -34.65 -1.80
C ARG A 65 -21.25 -35.20 -1.75
N GLY A 66 -22.23 -34.46 -2.29
CA GLY A 66 -23.67 -34.66 -2.04
C GLY A 66 -24.43 -35.65 -2.95
N GLY A 67 -23.86 -36.14 -4.05
CA GLY A 67 -24.47 -37.20 -4.87
C GLY A 67 -24.71 -36.84 -6.34
N GLU A 68 -24.53 -37.87 -7.17
CA GLU A 68 -24.75 -37.95 -8.63
C GLU A 68 -23.98 -36.98 -9.55
N GLN A 69 -22.91 -37.51 -10.16
CA GLN A 69 -22.23 -36.98 -11.35
C GLN A 69 -21.56 -35.59 -11.26
N THR A 70 -21.29 -35.06 -10.07
CA THR A 70 -20.39 -33.89 -9.96
C THR A 70 -18.99 -34.27 -10.44
N THR A 71 -18.66 -33.80 -11.64
CA THR A 71 -17.41 -34.07 -12.37
C THR A 71 -16.24 -33.93 -11.40
N GLN A 72 -15.54 -35.04 -11.10
CA GLN A 72 -14.40 -35.00 -10.19
C GLN A 72 -13.30 -34.15 -10.84
N ILE A 73 -13.27 -32.84 -10.55
CA ILE A 73 -12.23 -31.97 -11.07
C ILE A 73 -10.89 -32.42 -10.48
N PRO A 74 -9.90 -32.77 -11.31
CA PRO A 74 -8.59 -33.19 -10.84
C PRO A 74 -7.96 -32.14 -9.92
N ARG A 75 -7.14 -32.60 -8.96
CA ARG A 75 -6.43 -31.69 -8.05
C ARG A 75 -5.56 -30.67 -8.79
N GLU A 76 -5.05 -31.07 -9.95
CA GLU A 76 -4.24 -30.25 -10.84
C GLU A 76 -5.00 -29.05 -11.40
N LYS A 77 -6.34 -29.13 -11.51
CA LYS A 77 -7.20 -28.08 -12.08
C LYS A 77 -7.84 -27.17 -11.02
N LEU A 78 -7.35 -27.24 -9.78
CA LEU A 78 -7.89 -26.42 -8.68
C LEU A 78 -7.59 -24.93 -8.86
N ALA A 79 -6.54 -24.58 -9.60
CA ALA A 79 -6.20 -23.18 -9.87
C ALA A 79 -7.30 -22.52 -10.72
N GLU A 80 -7.75 -23.19 -11.77
CA GLU A 80 -8.83 -22.77 -12.66
C GLU A 80 -10.15 -22.63 -11.91
N VAL A 81 -10.47 -23.60 -11.03
CA VAL A 81 -11.66 -23.53 -10.18
C VAL A 81 -11.60 -22.33 -9.25
N ARG A 82 -10.47 -22.09 -8.58
CA ARG A 82 -10.30 -20.95 -7.68
C ARG A 82 -10.41 -19.62 -8.44
N TYR A 83 -9.79 -19.54 -9.62
CA TYR A 83 -9.85 -18.38 -10.50
C TYR A 83 -11.29 -18.11 -10.97
N ALA A 84 -11.99 -19.14 -11.46
CA ALA A 84 -13.39 -19.02 -11.90
C ALA A 84 -14.31 -18.55 -10.76
N ASN A 85 -14.16 -19.11 -9.56
CA ASN A 85 -14.93 -18.69 -8.39
C ASN A 85 -14.64 -17.24 -7.97
N LEU A 86 -13.39 -16.78 -8.11
CA LEU A 86 -13.07 -15.37 -7.87
C LEU A 86 -13.80 -14.47 -8.87
N VAL A 87 -13.79 -14.83 -10.16
CA VAL A 87 -14.50 -14.07 -11.21
C VAL A 87 -15.99 -14.02 -10.93
N LEU A 88 -16.62 -15.14 -10.55
CA LEU A 88 -18.04 -15.20 -10.19
C LEU A 88 -18.34 -14.36 -8.95
N ALA A 89 -17.50 -14.41 -7.92
CA ALA A 89 -17.66 -13.57 -6.72
C ALA A 89 -17.65 -12.07 -7.08
N VAL A 90 -16.72 -11.66 -7.94
CA VAL A 90 -16.64 -10.28 -8.44
C VAL A 90 -17.88 -9.90 -9.26
N LEU A 91 -18.36 -10.80 -10.12
CA LEU A 91 -19.60 -10.61 -10.87
C LEU A 91 -20.79 -10.41 -9.92
N HIS A 92 -20.93 -11.23 -8.88
CA HIS A 92 -21.99 -11.11 -7.89
C HIS A 92 -21.97 -9.76 -7.17
N ILE A 93 -20.81 -9.32 -6.70
CA ILE A 93 -20.67 -8.00 -6.07
C ILE A 93 -21.08 -6.90 -7.05
N ARG A 94 -20.55 -6.92 -8.27
CA ARG A 94 -20.84 -5.90 -9.30
C ARG A 94 -22.31 -5.89 -9.69
N HIS A 95 -22.96 -7.06 -9.78
CA HIS A 95 -24.39 -7.17 -10.04
C HIS A 95 -25.21 -6.60 -8.88
N ASN A 96 -24.86 -6.95 -7.63
CA ASN A 96 -25.51 -6.41 -6.45
C ASN A 96 -25.37 -4.89 -6.39
N GLU A 97 -24.20 -4.33 -6.68
CA GLU A 97 -24.03 -2.88 -6.76
C GLU A 97 -24.94 -2.21 -7.80
N LYS A 98 -25.03 -2.79 -9.01
CA LYS A 98 -25.92 -2.29 -10.06
C LYS A 98 -27.39 -2.37 -9.63
N ARG A 99 -27.79 -3.48 -8.99
CA ARG A 99 -29.14 -3.68 -8.47
C ARG A 99 -29.48 -2.68 -7.37
N LEU A 100 -28.55 -2.44 -6.45
CA LEU A 100 -28.69 -1.49 -5.34
C LEU A 100 -28.76 -0.04 -5.83
N LYS A 101 -28.05 0.32 -6.91
CA LYS A 101 -28.19 1.63 -7.56
C LYS A 101 -29.57 1.84 -8.19
N ARG A 102 -30.18 0.79 -8.74
CA ARG A 102 -31.48 0.86 -9.43
C ARG A 102 -32.68 0.85 -8.47
N LYS A 103 -32.61 0.08 -7.37
CA LYS A 103 -33.79 -0.18 -6.53
C LYS A 103 -34.06 0.78 -5.38
N GLY A 104 -33.18 1.75 -5.08
CA GLY A 104 -33.45 2.76 -4.04
C GLY A 104 -33.99 2.20 -2.71
N CYS A 105 -33.61 0.97 -2.33
CA CYS A 105 -34.28 0.23 -1.27
C CYS A 105 -33.72 0.64 0.11
N PRO A 106 -34.56 1.09 1.06
CA PRO A 106 -34.10 1.70 2.29
C PRO A 106 -33.48 0.74 3.31
N GLU A 107 -33.87 -0.55 3.36
CA GLU A 107 -33.28 -1.51 4.32
C GLU A 107 -31.86 -1.92 3.94
N ALA A 108 -31.54 -1.99 2.65
CA ALA A 108 -30.17 -2.22 2.19
C ALA A 108 -29.26 -0.98 2.33
N LEU A 109 -29.83 0.21 2.63
CA LEU A 109 -29.04 1.45 2.77
C LEU A 109 -28.02 1.36 3.91
N GLY A 110 -28.29 0.61 4.99
CA GLY A 110 -27.37 0.49 6.12
C GLY A 110 -26.02 -0.12 5.74
N GLU A 111 -26.04 -1.25 5.03
CA GLU A 111 -24.82 -1.89 4.51
C GLU A 111 -24.23 -1.10 3.34
N ILE A 112 -25.07 -0.55 2.45
CA ILE A 112 -24.64 0.34 1.36
C ILE A 112 -23.89 1.56 1.92
N LEU A 113 -24.37 2.18 2.99
CA LEU A 113 -23.72 3.31 3.63
C LEU A 113 -22.40 2.86 4.25
N LYS A 114 -22.34 1.70 4.89
CA LYS A 114 -21.07 1.13 5.38
C LYS A 114 -20.06 0.91 4.26
N HIS A 115 -20.45 0.31 3.14
CA HIS A 115 -19.55 0.08 1.99
C HIS A 115 -19.20 1.37 1.24
N ARG A 116 -20.11 2.35 1.16
CA ARG A 116 -19.84 3.67 0.57
C ARG A 116 -18.96 4.53 1.47
N VAL A 117 -19.19 4.53 2.78
CA VAL A 117 -18.33 5.17 3.79
C VAL A 117 -16.97 4.49 3.83
N ALA A 118 -16.90 3.15 3.73
CA ALA A 118 -15.62 2.44 3.60
C ALA A 118 -14.90 2.83 2.31
N ARG A 119 -15.61 2.96 1.18
CA ARG A 119 -15.04 3.47 -0.08
C ARG A 119 -14.58 4.91 0.02
N VAL A 120 -15.36 5.81 0.63
CA VAL A 120 -14.96 7.21 0.84
C VAL A 120 -13.79 7.31 1.83
N LYS A 121 -13.74 6.49 2.87
CA LYS A 121 -12.59 6.38 3.79
C LYS A 121 -11.36 5.81 3.08
N ALA A 122 -11.52 4.83 2.21
CA ALA A 122 -10.44 4.28 1.39
C ALA A 122 -9.97 5.25 0.29
N LEU A 123 -10.87 6.05 -0.30
CA LEU A 123 -10.55 7.13 -1.22
C LEU A 123 -9.91 8.33 -0.51
N LYS A 124 -10.25 8.59 0.76
CA LYS A 124 -9.55 9.55 1.65
C LYS A 124 -8.15 9.07 2.05
N ARG A 125 -7.86 7.77 1.97
CA ARG A 125 -6.47 7.25 1.90
C ARG A 125 -5.87 7.43 0.50
N GLY A 126 -6.38 8.39 -0.27
CA GLY A 126 -5.86 8.78 -1.57
C GLY A 126 -4.38 9.10 -1.47
N LYS A 127 -3.65 8.79 -2.55
CA LYS A 127 -2.22 9.07 -2.78
C LYS A 127 -1.70 10.10 -1.79
N ARG A 128 -0.88 9.63 -0.83
CA ARG A 128 -0.13 10.54 0.04
C ARG A 128 0.50 11.59 -0.86
N ALA A 129 0.33 12.87 -0.53
CA ALA A 129 0.90 13.93 -1.35
C ALA A 129 2.37 13.58 -1.60
N PRO A 130 2.86 13.63 -2.86
CA PRO A 130 4.17 13.09 -3.23
C PRO A 130 5.31 13.65 -2.36
N GLU A 131 5.13 14.88 -1.88
CA GLU A 131 6.04 15.56 -0.97
C GLU A 131 6.05 14.98 0.46
N ARG A 132 4.89 14.53 0.97
CA ARG A 132 4.77 13.85 2.26
C ARG A 132 5.34 12.43 2.23
N GLU A 133 5.19 11.74 1.09
CA GLU A 133 5.84 10.44 0.86
C GLU A 133 7.36 10.61 0.79
N LYS A 134 7.84 11.62 0.05
CA LYS A 134 9.26 11.98 -0.02
C LYS A 134 9.85 12.26 1.36
N PHE A 135 9.16 13.05 2.20
CA PHE A 135 9.58 13.30 3.57
C PHE A 135 9.65 12.00 4.39
N ARG A 136 8.62 11.15 4.31
CA ARG A 136 8.57 9.88 5.05
C ARG A 136 9.74 8.95 4.70
N LEU A 137 10.06 8.83 3.41
CA LEU A 137 11.07 7.88 2.93
C LEU A 137 12.51 8.39 3.13
N ALA A 138 12.77 9.68 2.84
CA ALA A 138 14.14 10.18 2.76
C ALA A 138 14.57 11.05 3.94
N TYR A 139 13.65 11.65 4.70
CA TYR A 139 13.99 12.68 5.68
C TYR A 139 13.48 12.40 7.10
N PHE A 140 12.56 11.45 7.28
CA PHE A 140 11.97 11.16 8.59
C PHE A 140 13.03 10.74 9.63
N GLN A 141 13.92 9.79 9.28
CA GLN A 141 14.99 9.35 10.18
C GLN A 141 15.99 10.47 10.49
N LEU A 142 16.37 11.25 9.48
CA LEU A 142 17.27 12.38 9.66
C LEU A 142 16.67 13.43 10.62
N VAL A 143 15.39 13.78 10.44
CA VAL A 143 14.69 14.71 11.33
C VAL A 143 14.57 14.15 12.74
N GLN A 144 14.37 12.84 12.89
CA GLN A 144 14.35 12.16 14.19
C GLN A 144 15.71 12.31 14.90
N VAL A 145 16.82 12.03 14.22
CA VAL A 145 18.19 12.21 14.76
C VAL A 145 18.46 13.66 15.15
N LEU A 146 18.13 14.63 14.27
CA LEU A 146 18.33 16.05 14.56
C LEU A 146 17.53 16.52 15.79
N ARG A 147 16.34 15.95 16.02
CA ARG A 147 15.47 16.34 17.14
C ARG A 147 15.80 15.62 18.43
N ASP A 148 16.06 14.32 18.36
CA ASP A 148 16.17 13.46 19.54
C ASP A 148 17.63 13.40 20.03
N GLU A 149 18.62 13.36 19.12
CA GLU A 149 20.04 13.28 19.47
C GLU A 149 20.69 14.66 19.57
N HIS A 150 20.54 15.48 18.53
CA HIS A 150 21.16 16.81 18.49
C HIS A 150 20.34 17.90 19.19
N ARG A 151 19.13 17.56 19.67
CA ARG A 151 18.20 18.45 20.39
C ARG A 151 17.91 19.79 19.70
N LEU A 152 18.01 19.82 18.36
CA LEU A 152 17.75 21.01 17.57
C LEU A 152 16.28 21.41 17.64
N SER A 153 15.99 22.70 17.66
CA SER A 153 14.63 23.23 17.53
C SER A 153 14.08 22.99 16.13
N TRP A 154 12.76 22.97 15.97
CA TRP A 154 12.12 22.80 14.66
C TRP A 154 12.56 23.85 13.62
N ARG A 155 12.90 25.06 14.07
CA ARG A 155 13.39 26.14 13.19
C ARG A 155 14.80 25.83 12.68
N GLU A 156 15.68 25.35 13.56
CA GLU A 156 17.04 24.95 13.19
C GLU A 156 17.04 23.71 12.29
N VAL A 157 16.14 22.74 12.54
CA VAL A 157 15.96 21.59 11.64
C VAL A 157 15.53 22.04 10.24
N ALA A 158 14.60 22.99 10.14
CA ALA A 158 14.20 23.54 8.85
C ALA A 158 15.34 24.25 8.14
N ALA A 159 16.13 25.06 8.87
CA ALA A 159 17.31 25.73 8.34
C ALA A 159 18.36 24.72 7.86
N TYR A 160 18.63 23.67 8.63
CA TYR A 160 19.54 22.60 8.26
C TYR A 160 19.11 21.91 6.96
N LEU A 161 17.82 21.56 6.83
CA LEU A 161 17.29 20.92 5.63
C LEU A 161 17.26 21.85 4.42
N ALA A 162 17.13 23.17 4.63
CA ALA A 162 17.21 24.15 3.56
C ALA A 162 18.64 24.29 3.02
N VAL A 163 19.64 24.35 3.90
CA VAL A 163 21.05 24.52 3.54
C VAL A 163 21.63 23.23 2.93
N ASN A 164 21.49 22.09 3.60
CA ASN A 164 22.18 20.86 3.22
C ASN A 164 21.42 20.03 2.18
N HIS A 165 20.09 20.12 2.17
CA HIS A 165 19.25 19.28 1.30
C HIS A 165 18.41 20.08 0.30
N ARG A 166 18.59 21.41 0.23
CA ARG A 166 17.89 22.33 -0.69
C ARG A 166 16.37 22.15 -0.66
N THR A 167 15.82 21.89 0.52
CA THR A 167 14.37 21.74 0.70
C THR A 167 13.72 23.08 1.03
N THR A 168 12.47 23.28 0.60
CA THR A 168 11.70 24.51 0.81
C THR A 168 10.66 24.37 1.93
N TRP A 169 10.81 23.37 2.80
CA TRP A 169 9.81 23.04 3.80
C TRP A 169 9.87 23.98 4.99
N ALA A 170 8.74 24.63 5.28
CA ALA A 170 8.60 25.44 6.49
C ALA A 170 8.62 24.55 7.75
N TYR A 171 9.18 25.08 8.84
CA TYR A 171 9.27 24.35 10.13
C TYR A 171 7.91 23.85 10.63
N GLY A 172 6.83 24.60 10.39
CA GLY A 172 5.47 24.22 10.78
C GLY A 172 4.99 22.96 10.05
N TRP A 173 5.30 22.87 8.75
CA TRP A 173 4.97 21.70 7.93
C TRP A 173 5.78 20.47 8.35
N ILE A 174 7.08 20.64 8.63
CA ILE A 174 7.97 19.57 9.11
C ILE A 174 7.43 19.00 10.43
N ARG A 175 7.11 19.87 11.40
CA ARG A 175 6.57 19.46 12.70
C ARG A 175 5.24 18.71 12.56
N GLN A 176 4.32 19.23 11.76
CA GLN A 176 3.02 18.59 11.53
C GLN A 176 3.18 17.21 10.87
N THR A 177 4.03 17.13 9.85
CA THR A 177 4.29 15.90 9.11
C THR A 177 5.00 14.86 9.97
N TYR A 178 6.00 15.26 10.75
CA TYR A 178 6.69 14.40 11.71
C TYR A 178 5.72 13.81 12.73
N ASN A 179 4.94 14.66 13.41
CA ASN A 179 3.97 14.21 14.42
C ASN A 179 2.90 13.29 13.81
N HIS A 180 2.50 13.54 12.57
CA HIS A 180 1.56 12.68 11.85
C HIS A 180 2.15 11.28 11.62
N ILE A 181 3.40 11.19 11.16
CA ILE A 181 4.08 9.90 10.93
C ILE A 181 4.31 9.16 12.24
N VAL A 182 4.72 9.86 13.30
CA VAL A 182 4.89 9.27 14.64
C VAL A 182 3.57 8.68 15.12
N ARG A 183 2.46 9.43 15.05
CA ARG A 183 1.13 8.92 15.44
C ARG A 183 0.71 7.70 14.62
N GLU A 184 0.95 7.71 13.30
CA GLU A 184 0.67 6.55 12.45
C GLU A 184 1.47 5.31 12.89
N ARG A 185 2.76 5.48 13.21
CA ARG A 185 3.62 4.38 13.67
C ARG A 185 3.19 3.83 15.03
N THR A 186 2.86 4.71 15.97
CA THR A 186 2.34 4.32 17.29
C THR A 186 1.02 3.55 17.16
N LEU A 187 0.09 3.99 16.31
CA LEU A 187 -1.16 3.28 16.06
C LEU A 187 -0.94 1.92 15.38
N ALA A 188 0.14 1.77 14.61
CA ALA A 188 0.53 0.51 13.98
C ALA A 188 1.29 -0.44 14.92
N GLY A 189 1.58 -0.04 16.17
CA GLY A 189 2.36 -0.83 17.12
C GLY A 189 3.84 -0.98 16.73
N ILE A 190 4.35 -0.12 15.84
CA ILE A 190 5.75 -0.12 15.45
C ILE A 190 6.49 0.76 16.45
N GLU A 191 7.31 0.17 17.33
CA GLU A 191 8.23 0.93 18.17
C GLU A 191 9.11 1.80 17.26
N ASN A 192 9.20 3.08 17.58
CA ASN A 192 10.13 3.95 16.86
C ASN A 192 11.54 3.41 17.14
N PRO A 193 12.28 2.94 16.12
CA PRO A 193 13.62 2.45 16.36
C PRO A 193 14.40 3.59 17.00
N VAL A 194 14.94 3.34 18.19
CA VAL A 194 16.05 4.12 18.73
C VAL A 194 17.14 4.02 17.67
N PRO A 195 17.61 5.13 17.08
CA PRO A 195 18.64 5.05 16.07
C PRO A 195 19.85 4.35 16.68
N GLN A 196 20.26 3.24 16.07
CA GLN A 196 21.58 2.69 16.38
C GLN A 196 22.58 3.74 15.90
N THR A 197 23.30 4.35 16.84
CA THR A 197 24.47 5.18 16.56
C THR A 197 25.42 4.35 15.71
N SER A 198 25.32 4.49 14.38
CA SER A 198 26.29 3.91 13.46
C SER A 198 27.58 4.69 13.65
N PRO A 199 28.70 4.03 13.97
CA PRO A 199 29.98 4.71 14.08
C PRO A 199 30.35 5.22 12.69
N ASN A 200 30.31 6.54 12.57
CA ASN A 200 31.14 7.37 11.70
C ASN A 200 31.61 6.71 10.39
N ARG A 201 30.84 6.88 9.31
CA ARG A 201 31.33 6.67 7.94
C ARG A 201 30.82 7.78 7.03
N TYR A 202 31.24 9.01 7.30
CA TYR A 202 31.52 9.93 6.21
C TYR A 202 32.85 10.61 6.50
N CYS A 203 33.83 10.23 5.68
CA CYS A 203 35.13 10.83 5.55
C CYS A 203 35.04 12.36 5.52
N CYS A 204 35.68 13.02 6.49
CA CYS A 204 36.29 14.32 6.22
C CYS A 204 37.52 14.07 5.35
N PRO A 205 37.65 14.70 4.18
CA PRO A 205 38.96 14.94 3.60
C PRO A 205 39.61 16.13 4.32
N ASP A 206 40.72 15.82 4.98
CA ASP A 206 41.93 16.63 5.13
C ASP A 206 41.86 17.97 5.87
N GLU A 207 42.46 17.92 7.07
CA GLU A 207 43.42 18.88 7.62
C GLU A 207 43.54 20.24 6.89
N ILE A 208 42.94 21.29 7.48
CA ILE A 208 43.53 22.62 7.38
C ILE A 208 44.15 22.92 8.74
N LYS A 209 45.48 22.88 8.72
CA LYS A 209 46.36 23.13 9.85
C LYS A 209 46.13 24.52 10.41
N GLU A 210 46.03 24.55 11.73
CA GLU A 210 46.29 25.70 12.58
C GLU A 210 47.65 26.31 12.20
N SER A 211 47.67 27.57 11.76
CA SER A 211 48.79 28.47 11.98
C SER A 211 48.38 29.91 11.69
N ASP A 212 48.50 30.72 12.74
CA ASP A 212 49.00 32.10 12.72
C ASP A 212 48.39 33.09 11.72
N GLN A 213 47.60 34.03 12.23
CA GLN A 213 48.13 35.37 12.52
C GLN A 213 47.08 36.29 13.14
N ILE A 214 47.46 36.77 14.31
CA ILE A 214 46.95 37.98 14.97
C ILE A 214 46.98 39.13 13.96
N ARG A 215 45.82 39.78 13.76
CA ARG A 215 45.80 41.18 13.31
C ARG A 215 44.75 41.95 14.08
N THR A 216 45.21 42.52 15.18
CA THR A 216 44.63 43.69 15.82
C THR A 216 44.55 44.83 14.80
N TYR A 217 43.37 45.46 14.69
CA TYR A 217 43.27 46.86 14.32
C TYR A 217 42.22 47.51 15.21
N GLY A 218 42.70 48.23 16.22
CA GLY A 218 41.96 49.30 16.86
C GLY A 218 42.24 50.63 16.14
N GLY A 219 41.23 51.49 16.12
CA GLY A 219 41.27 52.90 15.69
C GLY A 219 39.86 53.32 15.27
N LYS A 220 39.05 54.02 16.07
CA LYS A 220 39.10 55.48 16.35
C LYS A 220 39.23 56.29 15.06
N ASP A 221 38.38 57.23 14.66
CA ASP A 221 37.34 58.04 15.31
C ASP A 221 36.37 58.57 14.23
N ALA A 222 35.14 58.94 14.62
CA ALA A 222 34.36 60.01 13.97
C ALA A 222 33.20 60.48 14.88
N LYS A 223 33.50 61.33 15.86
CA LYS A 223 32.78 62.57 16.18
C LYS A 223 33.53 63.38 17.23
#